data_AF-A0A9P0H3G0-F1
#
_entry.id   AF-A0A9P0H3G0-F1
#
_cell.length_a   1.000
_cell.length_b   1.000
_cell.length_c   1.000
_cell.angle_alpha   90.00
_cell.angle_beta   90.00
_cell.angle_gamma   90.00
#
_symmetry.space_group_name_H-M   'P 1'
#
loop_
_entity.id
_entity.type
_entity.pdbx_description
1 polymer ?
#
loop_
_entity_poly.entity_id
_entity_poly.type
_entity_poly.pdbx_seq_one_letter_code
_entity_poly.pdbx_strand_id
1 'polypeptide(L)'
;MFLVLTMVRYVEYFSGLLSGSIRINSSPLYLSHVTVLGAPNFIPSGGCRAFIKVYEGLVPVYTSGVHSVGPDTREFTVNLGRPGLQLRGDILLKCYHRNYTVDEELSPGSSIGSSSTATSQRELVFACQFHTCAVTYHTLTFTRTELDSACSDPRFPTDGAVQLHFAGLERRGPPPAPTPAVPVDTSADHVTSWDSYEHLDLTPQLSPDSDEERAGGNFTK
;
A
#
# COMPACT_ATOMS: atom_id res chain seq x y z
N MET A 1 -1.12 5.11 11.73
CA MET A 1 0.13 4.33 11.74
C MET A 1 1.18 5.14 11.01
N PHE A 2 2.19 5.64 11.73
CA PHE A 2 3.28 6.43 11.14
C PHE A 2 4.26 5.49 10.44
N LEU A 3 4.58 5.79 9.18
CA LEU A 3 5.57 5.07 8.38
C LEU A 3 6.97 5.63 8.74
N VAL A 4 7.58 5.09 9.81
CA VAL A 4 8.83 5.62 10.39
C VAL A 4 9.98 5.55 9.39
N LEU A 5 10.13 4.45 8.66
CA LEU A 5 11.20 4.30 7.66
C LEU A 5 10.97 5.24 6.49
N THR A 6 9.71 5.50 6.16
CA THR A 6 9.38 6.53 5.19
C THR A 6 9.80 7.92 5.63
N MET A 7 9.57 8.31 6.89
CA MET A 7 10.01 9.61 7.37
C MET A 7 11.54 9.77 7.26
N VAL A 8 12.31 8.74 7.60
CA VAL A 8 13.78 8.74 7.44
C VAL A 8 14.16 8.99 5.97
N ARG A 9 13.53 8.26 5.05
CA ARG A 9 13.75 8.42 3.60
C ARG A 9 13.45 9.83 3.10
N TYR A 10 12.40 10.46 3.62
CA TYR A 10 12.04 11.85 3.27
C TYR A 10 13.06 12.86 3.78
N VAL A 11 13.64 12.64 4.96
CA VAL A 11 14.75 13.45 5.47
C VAL A 11 15.99 13.29 4.59
N GLU A 12 16.30 12.08 4.15
CA GLU A 12 17.40 11.81 3.22
C GLU A 12 17.17 12.46 1.86
N TYR A 13 15.95 12.41 1.32
CA TYR A 13 15.61 13.11 0.08
C TYR A 13 15.80 14.61 0.20
N PHE A 14 15.33 15.20 1.29
CA PHE A 14 15.48 16.64 1.52
C PHE A 14 16.97 17.03 1.62
N SER A 15 17.75 16.28 2.39
CA SER A 15 19.21 16.47 2.49
C SER A 15 19.90 16.31 1.14
N GLY A 16 19.50 15.31 0.36
CA GLY A 16 20.03 15.03 -0.96
C GLY A 16 19.72 16.13 -1.98
N LEU A 17 18.52 16.72 -1.91
CA LEU A 17 18.13 17.86 -2.73
C LEU A 17 18.92 19.12 -2.37
N LEU A 18 19.11 19.40 -1.07
CA LEU A 18 19.90 20.55 -0.60
C LEU A 18 21.39 20.43 -0.94
N SER A 19 21.94 19.21 -0.86
CA SER A 19 23.34 18.93 -1.22
C SER A 19 23.58 18.80 -2.72
N GLY A 20 22.52 18.74 -3.54
CA GLY A 20 22.59 18.54 -4.99
C GLY A 20 22.94 17.09 -5.40
N SER A 21 23.00 16.15 -4.46
CA SER A 21 23.23 14.73 -4.75
C SER A 21 22.00 14.05 -5.37
N ILE A 22 20.80 14.60 -5.15
CA ILE A 22 19.57 14.20 -5.82
C ILE A 22 19.19 15.26 -6.86
N ARG A 23 19.04 14.84 -8.11
CA ARG A 23 18.50 15.68 -9.19
C ARG A 23 16.99 15.50 -9.27
N ILE A 24 16.27 16.62 -9.33
CA ILE A 24 14.81 16.62 -9.48
C ILE A 24 14.43 16.00 -10.83
N ASN A 25 13.63 14.94 -10.78
CA ASN A 25 12.96 14.41 -11.96
C ASN A 25 11.61 15.11 -12.16
N SER A 26 11.46 15.82 -13.28
CA SER A 26 10.20 16.46 -13.68
C SER A 26 9.43 15.68 -14.75
N SER A 27 9.95 14.54 -15.20
CA SER A 27 9.32 13.72 -16.23
C SER A 27 8.19 12.87 -15.65
N PRO A 28 7.12 12.60 -16.41
CA PRO A 28 6.11 11.63 -16.01
C PRO A 28 6.74 10.25 -15.80
N LEU A 29 6.42 9.59 -14.67
CA LEU A 29 6.83 8.22 -14.39
C LEU A 29 5.67 7.27 -14.68
N TYR A 30 5.97 6.17 -15.35
CA TYR A 30 4.99 5.11 -15.61
C TYR A 30 5.45 3.83 -14.93
N LEU A 31 4.81 3.44 -13.83
CA LEU A 31 5.09 2.17 -13.15
C LEU A 31 4.58 1.01 -14.01
N SER A 32 5.51 0.20 -14.50
CA SER A 32 5.20 -0.92 -15.39
C SER A 32 4.84 -2.19 -14.62
N HIS A 33 5.64 -2.52 -13.61
CA HIS A 33 5.44 -3.68 -12.76
C HIS A 33 6.16 -3.50 -11.42
N VAL A 34 5.72 -4.28 -10.44
CA VAL A 34 6.33 -4.41 -9.11
C VAL A 34 6.75 -5.85 -8.93
N THR A 35 8.02 -6.07 -8.58
CA THR A 35 8.56 -7.39 -8.26
C THR A 35 8.84 -7.46 -6.77
N VAL A 36 8.36 -8.52 -6.11
CA VAL A 36 8.63 -8.80 -4.71
C VAL A 36 9.53 -10.03 -4.65
N LEU A 37 10.73 -9.86 -4.11
CA LEU A 37 11.73 -10.91 -3.90
C LEU A 37 11.44 -11.64 -2.59
N GLY A 38 11.39 -12.96 -2.67
CA GLY A 38 11.03 -13.89 -1.61
C GLY A 38 9.52 -13.96 -1.36
N ALA A 39 9.04 -15.13 -0.92
CA ALA A 39 7.64 -15.34 -0.54
C ALA A 39 7.38 -14.89 0.90
N PRO A 40 6.49 -13.92 1.14
CA PRO A 40 6.00 -13.65 2.49
C PRO A 40 5.22 -14.87 3.03
N ASN A 41 5.38 -15.18 4.32
CA ASN A 41 4.79 -16.37 4.95
C ASN A 41 3.63 -16.02 5.90
N PHE A 42 2.45 -15.76 5.34
CA PHE A 42 1.24 -15.35 6.06
C PHE A 42 0.19 -16.46 6.18
N ILE A 43 0.41 -17.62 5.56
CA ILE A 43 -0.46 -18.79 5.63
C ILE A 43 0.24 -19.87 6.46
N PRO A 44 -0.45 -20.60 7.36
CA PRO A 44 0.15 -21.65 8.18
C PRO A 44 0.88 -22.75 7.38
N SER A 45 0.39 -23.06 6.18
CA SER A 45 1.00 -24.02 5.25
C SER A 45 2.17 -23.45 4.42
N GLY A 46 2.51 -22.18 4.59
CA GLY A 46 3.50 -21.49 3.78
C GLY A 46 2.89 -20.54 2.74
N GLY A 47 3.58 -19.42 2.48
CA GLY A 47 3.24 -18.47 1.42
C GLY A 47 2.19 -17.43 1.81
N CYS A 48 1.60 -16.76 0.82
CA CYS A 48 0.60 -15.70 1.05
C CYS A 48 -0.34 -15.49 -0.16
N ARG A 49 -1.50 -14.87 0.09
CA ARG A 49 -2.42 -14.34 -0.93
C ARG A 49 -2.22 -12.83 -1.02
N ALA A 50 -1.31 -12.36 -1.86
CA ALA A 50 -0.85 -10.98 -1.88
C ALA A 50 -1.63 -10.11 -2.89
N PHE A 51 -2.02 -8.90 -2.51
CA PHE A 51 -2.46 -7.87 -3.46
C PHE A 51 -1.83 -6.52 -3.13
N ILE A 52 -1.64 -5.69 -4.16
CA ILE A 52 -0.99 -4.38 -4.05
C ILE A 52 -2.02 -3.28 -4.27
N LYS A 53 -1.96 -2.25 -3.41
CA LYS A 53 -2.61 -0.95 -3.62
C LYS A 53 -1.56 0.15 -3.82
N VAL A 54 -1.81 1.03 -4.79
CA VAL A 54 -1.01 2.23 -5.05
C VAL A 54 -1.88 3.45 -4.82
N TYR A 55 -1.34 4.43 -4.09
CA TYR A 55 -2.01 5.65 -3.72
C TYR A 55 -1.22 6.87 -4.18
N GLU A 56 -1.91 7.88 -4.72
CA GLU A 56 -1.40 9.23 -4.96
C GLU A 56 -2.05 10.17 -3.95
N GLY A 57 -1.25 10.82 -3.09
CA GLY A 57 -1.80 11.78 -2.13
C GLY A 57 -2.93 11.20 -1.26
N LEU A 58 -2.79 9.93 -0.85
CA LEU A 58 -3.79 9.12 -0.11
C LEU A 58 -5.00 8.61 -0.90
N VAL A 59 -5.16 9.02 -2.17
CA VAL A 59 -6.22 8.51 -3.05
C VAL A 59 -5.74 7.23 -3.74
N PRO A 60 -6.47 6.11 -3.64
CA PRO A 60 -6.09 4.88 -4.33
C PRO A 60 -6.26 5.06 -5.85
N VAL A 61 -5.17 4.83 -6.58
CA VAL A 61 -5.14 4.94 -8.05
C VAL A 61 -5.04 3.58 -8.74
N TYR A 62 -4.66 2.53 -7.99
CA TYR A 62 -4.58 1.17 -8.51
C TYR A 62 -4.72 0.13 -7.40
N THR A 63 -5.42 -0.96 -7.70
CA THR A 63 -5.50 -2.18 -6.88
C THR A 63 -5.29 -3.38 -7.80
N SER A 64 -4.36 -4.26 -7.45
CA SER A 64 -4.13 -5.50 -8.21
C SER A 64 -5.15 -6.57 -7.87
N GLY A 65 -5.21 -7.63 -8.70
CA GLY A 65 -5.76 -8.91 -8.27
C GLY A 65 -4.95 -9.54 -7.13
N VAL A 66 -5.48 -10.64 -6.57
CA VAL A 66 -4.86 -11.40 -5.48
C VAL A 66 -3.96 -12.49 -6.06
N HIS A 67 -2.67 -12.44 -5.74
CA HIS A 67 -1.64 -13.38 -6.17
C HIS A 67 -1.45 -14.48 -5.11
N SER A 68 -1.66 -15.74 -5.48
CA SER A 68 -1.48 -16.91 -4.60
C SER A 68 -0.03 -17.39 -4.57
N VAL A 69 0.80 -16.75 -3.77
CA VAL A 69 2.24 -17.00 -3.63
C VAL A 69 2.50 -18.23 -2.77
N GLY A 70 3.13 -19.25 -3.34
CA GLY A 70 3.52 -20.47 -2.60
C GLY A 70 4.82 -20.31 -1.80
N PRO A 71 5.13 -21.22 -0.85
CA PRO A 71 6.31 -21.12 0.02
C PRO A 71 7.65 -21.13 -0.71
N ASP A 72 7.75 -21.86 -1.82
CA ASP A 72 8.99 -21.97 -2.60
C ASP A 72 9.15 -20.85 -3.65
N THR A 73 8.24 -19.86 -3.66
CA THR A 73 8.27 -18.78 -4.64
C THR A 73 9.45 -17.85 -4.36
N ARG A 74 10.42 -17.80 -5.27
CA ARG A 74 11.58 -16.92 -5.15
C ARG A 74 11.25 -15.45 -5.38
N GLU A 75 10.28 -15.16 -6.23
CA GLU A 75 9.77 -13.82 -6.48
C GLU A 75 8.40 -13.89 -7.15
N PHE A 76 7.60 -12.84 -7.01
CA PHE A 76 6.37 -12.67 -7.79
C PHE A 76 6.27 -11.25 -8.33
N THR A 77 5.61 -11.12 -9.49
CA THR A 77 5.49 -9.85 -10.21
C THR A 77 4.02 -9.46 -10.38
N VAL A 78 3.71 -8.22 -10.02
CA VAL A 78 2.43 -7.57 -10.28
C VAL A 78 2.59 -6.65 -11.49
N ASN A 79 1.94 -6.97 -12.60
CA ASN A 79 2.00 -6.20 -13.84
C ASN A 79 0.87 -5.16 -13.88
N LEU A 80 1.19 -3.90 -14.17
CA LEU A 80 0.22 -2.80 -14.23
C LEU A 80 -0.27 -2.51 -15.67
N GLY A 81 -0.01 -3.44 -16.58
CA GLY A 81 -0.40 -3.33 -17.99
C GLY A 81 0.49 -2.40 -18.83
N ARG A 82 0.05 -2.11 -20.05
CA ARG A 82 0.70 -1.15 -20.97
C ARG A 82 -0.23 0.07 -21.13
N PRO A 83 0.26 1.31 -21.04
CA PRO A 83 1.68 1.71 -20.97
C PRO A 83 2.36 1.55 -19.60
N GLY A 84 1.58 1.24 -18.56
CA GLY A 84 1.97 1.29 -17.15
C GLY A 84 1.09 2.31 -16.43
N LEU A 85 1.11 2.33 -15.09
CA LEU A 85 0.37 3.31 -14.29
C LEU A 85 1.18 4.62 -14.23
N GLN A 86 0.62 5.70 -14.79
CA GLN A 86 1.24 7.01 -14.64
C GLN A 86 1.17 7.43 -13.17
N LEU A 87 2.31 7.87 -12.63
CA LEU A 87 2.45 8.29 -11.24
C LEU A 87 2.95 9.73 -11.14
N ARG A 88 2.41 10.47 -10.18
CA ARG A 88 2.84 11.85 -9.88
C ARG A 88 2.85 12.17 -8.38
N GLY A 89 3.93 12.79 -7.94
CA GLY A 89 4.03 13.35 -6.60
C GLY A 89 4.43 12.31 -5.57
N ASP A 90 3.73 12.29 -4.45
CA ASP A 90 3.98 11.37 -3.35
C ASP A 90 3.14 10.09 -3.51
N ILE A 91 3.86 8.99 -3.69
CA ILE A 91 3.28 7.68 -3.99
C ILE A 91 3.46 6.78 -2.79
N LEU A 92 2.36 6.19 -2.33
CA LEU A 92 2.38 5.16 -1.32
C LEU A 92 1.95 3.82 -1.94
N LEU A 93 2.79 2.82 -1.77
CA LEU A 93 2.53 1.45 -2.20
C LEU A 93 2.38 0.58 -0.96
N LYS A 94 1.30 -0.21 -0.93
CA LYS A 94 1.03 -1.17 0.14
C LYS A 94 0.76 -2.54 -0.45
N CYS A 95 1.33 -3.56 0.17
CA CYS A 95 1.03 -4.97 -0.12
C CYS A 95 0.30 -5.57 1.06
N TYR A 96 -0.78 -6.31 0.78
CA TYR A 96 -1.64 -6.92 1.77
C TYR A 96 -1.76 -8.42 1.54
N HIS A 97 -1.85 -9.18 2.63
CA HIS A 97 -2.30 -10.56 2.64
C HIS A 97 -3.83 -10.57 2.73
N ARG A 98 -4.51 -11.18 1.77
CA ARG A 98 -5.96 -11.44 1.84
C ARG A 98 -6.23 -12.71 2.64
N ASN A 99 -7.05 -12.59 3.69
CA ASN A 99 -7.43 -13.71 4.53
C ASN A 99 -8.86 -14.20 4.22
N TYR A 100 -8.99 -15.29 3.45
CA TYR A 100 -10.29 -15.88 3.12
C TYR A 100 -10.87 -16.78 4.23
N THR A 101 -10.06 -17.25 5.20
CA THR A 101 -10.57 -18.17 6.24
C THR A 101 -11.60 -17.49 7.14
N VAL A 102 -11.50 -16.17 7.30
CA VAL A 102 -12.45 -15.37 8.07
C VAL A 102 -13.81 -15.27 7.36
N ASP A 103 -13.84 -15.28 6.03
CA ASP A 103 -15.09 -15.16 5.27
C ASP A 103 -15.88 -16.49 5.26
N GLU A 104 -15.18 -17.63 5.28
CA GLU A 104 -15.82 -18.95 5.40
C GLU A 104 -16.42 -19.18 6.79
N GLU A 105 -15.79 -18.69 7.87
CA GLU A 105 -16.35 -18.78 9.24
C GLU A 105 -17.50 -17.80 9.52
N LEU A 106 -17.61 -16.71 8.74
CA LEU A 106 -18.71 -15.74 8.80
C LEU A 106 -19.94 -16.14 7.94
N SER A 107 -19.88 -17.28 7.25
CA SER A 107 -21.03 -17.87 6.58
C SER A 107 -22.16 -18.21 7.59
N PRO A 108 -23.45 -18.11 7.21
CA PRO A 108 -24.55 -17.91 8.16
C PRO A 108 -24.72 -19.08 9.14
N GLY A 109 -24.25 -18.85 10.37
CA GLY A 109 -24.30 -19.80 11.49
C GLY A 109 -23.48 -19.35 12.72
N SER A 110 -22.49 -18.46 12.54
CA SER A 110 -21.68 -17.93 13.63
C SER A 110 -22.11 -16.51 14.02
N SER A 111 -22.83 -16.38 15.13
CA SER A 111 -23.16 -15.10 15.74
C SER A 111 -22.01 -14.64 16.64
N ILE A 112 -21.23 -13.64 16.20
CA ILE A 112 -20.73 -12.52 17.02
C ILE A 112 -20.24 -11.46 16.03
N GLY A 113 -21.02 -10.38 15.92
CA GLY A 113 -20.62 -9.17 15.22
C GLY A 113 -19.65 -8.37 16.08
N SER A 114 -18.58 -7.87 15.46
CA SER A 114 -17.72 -6.83 16.01
C SER A 114 -17.10 -6.09 14.85
N SER A 115 -17.20 -4.76 14.84
CA SER A 115 -16.66 -3.85 13.82
C SER A 115 -15.12 -3.77 13.79
N SER A 116 -14.44 -4.83 14.27
CA SER A 116 -12.99 -5.05 14.22
C SER A 116 -12.57 -6.01 13.09
N THR A 117 -13.51 -6.46 12.26
CA THR A 117 -13.34 -7.54 11.27
C THR A 117 -12.48 -7.17 10.07
N ALA A 118 -12.31 -5.88 9.77
CA ALA A 118 -11.58 -5.45 8.58
C ALA A 118 -10.07 -5.79 8.62
N THR A 119 -9.47 -5.75 9.82
CA THR A 119 -8.06 -6.14 10.04
C THR A 119 -7.88 -7.66 10.07
N SER A 120 -8.97 -8.42 10.30
CA SER A 120 -8.94 -9.88 10.25
C SER A 120 -9.01 -10.42 8.83
N GLN A 121 -9.69 -9.70 7.93
CA GLN A 121 -9.89 -10.09 6.53
C GLN A 121 -8.72 -9.71 5.60
N ARG A 122 -7.92 -8.70 5.95
CA ARG A 122 -6.63 -8.42 5.30
C ARG A 122 -5.58 -7.94 6.29
N GLU A 123 -4.34 -8.34 6.05
CA GLU A 123 -3.20 -7.96 6.89
C GLU A 123 -2.13 -7.24 6.05
N LEU A 124 -1.50 -6.19 6.58
CA LEU A 124 -0.44 -5.47 5.87
C LEU A 124 0.84 -6.30 5.88
N VAL A 125 1.37 -6.59 4.69
CA VAL A 125 2.65 -7.30 4.51
C VAL A 125 3.81 -6.29 4.54
N PHE A 126 3.72 -5.25 3.73
CA PHE A 126 4.69 -4.16 3.71
C PHE A 126 4.06 -2.86 3.17
N ALA A 127 4.70 -1.74 3.49
CA ALA A 127 4.42 -0.46 2.85
C ALA A 127 5.72 0.27 2.52
N CYS A 128 5.71 1.05 1.45
CA CYS A 128 6.77 2.01 1.14
C CYS A 128 6.19 3.24 0.45
N GLN A 129 6.85 4.38 0.63
CA GLN A 129 6.39 5.64 0.09
C GLN A 129 7.55 6.43 -0.50
N PHE A 130 7.36 6.98 -1.69
CA PHE A 130 8.41 7.68 -2.39
C PHE A 130 7.84 8.84 -3.18
N HIS A 131 8.66 9.87 -3.36
CA HIS A 131 8.28 10.98 -4.21
C HIS A 131 8.82 10.76 -5.62
N THR A 132 7.98 10.91 -6.65
CA THR A 132 8.38 10.71 -8.07
C THR A 132 9.56 11.59 -8.46
N CYS A 133 9.65 12.82 -7.94
CA CYS A 133 10.78 13.72 -8.20
C CYS A 133 12.14 13.21 -7.71
N ALA A 134 12.19 12.29 -6.73
CA ALA A 134 13.43 11.71 -6.22
C ALA A 134 13.86 10.46 -7.01
N VAL A 135 13.02 9.97 -7.93
CA VAL A 135 13.31 8.77 -8.74
C VAL A 135 14.11 9.17 -9.97
N THR A 136 15.36 8.72 -10.05
CA THR A 136 16.28 9.03 -11.15
C THR A 136 16.59 7.82 -12.04
N TYR A 137 16.32 6.61 -11.56
CA TYR A 137 16.62 5.35 -12.25
C TYR A 137 15.36 4.63 -12.74
N HIS A 138 15.53 3.69 -13.66
CA HIS A 138 14.43 2.84 -14.16
C HIS A 138 13.90 1.85 -13.12
N THR A 139 14.69 1.54 -12.10
CA THR A 139 14.30 0.61 -11.03
C THR A 139 14.54 1.29 -9.69
N LEU A 140 13.52 1.31 -8.85
CA LEU A 140 13.62 1.72 -7.44
C LEU A 140 13.47 0.47 -6.57
N THR A 141 14.46 0.18 -5.73
CA THR A 141 14.50 -1.00 -4.88
C THR A 141 14.39 -0.61 -3.43
N PHE A 142 13.53 -1.29 -2.68
CA PHE A 142 13.43 -1.22 -1.23
C PHE A 142 13.77 -2.58 -0.63
N THR A 143 14.86 -2.66 0.11
CA THR A 143 15.20 -3.82 0.93
C THR A 143 14.22 -3.96 2.10
N ARG A 144 14.16 -5.15 2.72
CA ARG A 144 13.35 -5.37 3.93
C ARG A 144 13.51 -4.27 4.99
N THR A 145 14.72 -3.75 5.21
CA THR A 145 15.00 -2.71 6.21
C THR A 145 14.45 -1.33 5.84
N GLU A 146 14.04 -1.12 4.60
CA GLU A 146 13.47 0.13 4.08
C GLU A 146 11.94 0.05 3.91
N LEU A 147 11.36 -1.12 4.14
CA LEU A 147 9.93 -1.40 4.06
C LEU A 147 9.29 -1.29 5.45
N ASP A 148 8.32 -0.38 5.57
CA ASP A 148 7.51 -0.27 6.78
C ASP A 148 6.71 -1.57 6.99
N SER A 149 6.51 -1.96 8.25
CA SER A 149 5.98 -3.27 8.71
C SER A 149 6.89 -4.47 8.45
N ALA A 150 7.44 -4.64 7.24
CA ALA A 150 8.30 -5.80 6.92
C ALA A 150 9.66 -5.78 7.63
N CYS A 151 10.18 -4.59 8.00
CA CYS A 151 11.47 -4.49 8.68
C CYS A 151 11.53 -5.31 9.98
N SER A 152 10.44 -5.34 10.75
CA SER A 152 10.33 -6.06 12.03
C SER A 152 9.53 -7.37 11.96
N ASP A 153 8.89 -7.67 10.83
CA ASP A 153 8.07 -8.88 10.67
C ASP A 153 8.91 -10.08 10.20
N PRO A 154 9.00 -11.18 10.99
CA PRO A 154 9.75 -12.37 10.61
C PRO A 154 9.12 -13.15 9.44
N ARG A 155 7.85 -12.89 9.10
CA ARG A 155 7.16 -13.52 7.98
C ARG A 155 7.62 -12.96 6.63
N PHE A 156 8.29 -11.80 6.61
CA PHE A 156 8.93 -11.28 5.41
C PHE A 156 10.39 -11.78 5.31
N PRO A 157 10.82 -12.33 4.17
CA PRO A 157 12.17 -12.89 3.99
C PRO A 157 13.29 -11.90 4.35
N THR A 158 14.36 -12.39 4.97
CA THR A 158 15.49 -11.57 5.41
C THR A 158 16.25 -10.93 4.26
N ASP A 159 16.36 -11.64 3.13
CA ASP A 159 16.92 -11.19 1.85
C ASP A 159 15.84 -10.64 0.90
N GLY A 160 14.61 -10.49 1.39
CA GLY A 160 13.49 -9.97 0.61
C GLY A 160 13.64 -8.50 0.27
N ALA A 161 13.11 -8.12 -0.88
CA ALA A 161 13.09 -6.75 -1.35
C ALA A 161 11.90 -6.51 -2.30
N VAL A 162 11.56 -5.24 -2.52
CA VAL A 162 10.50 -4.83 -3.44
C VAL A 162 11.12 -3.90 -4.49
N GLN A 163 10.95 -4.25 -5.75
CA GLN A 163 11.48 -3.52 -6.91
C GLN A 163 10.33 -2.92 -7.72
N LEU A 164 10.36 -1.60 -7.91
CA LEU A 164 9.42 -0.86 -8.75
C LEU A 164 10.12 -0.53 -10.06
N HIS A 165 9.55 -0.99 -11.17
CA HIS A 165 10.13 -0.80 -12.50
C HIS A 165 9.34 0.24 -13.30
N PHE A 166 9.99 1.34 -13.65
CA PHE A 166 9.41 2.43 -14.41
C PHE A 166 9.74 2.30 -15.89
N ALA A 167 8.71 2.44 -16.74
CA ALA A 167 8.91 2.46 -18.19
C ALA A 167 9.70 3.72 -18.59
N GLY A 168 10.82 3.53 -19.28
CA GLY A 168 11.56 4.62 -19.92
C GLY A 168 10.87 5.09 -21.21
N LEU A 169 11.19 6.31 -21.65
CA LEU A 169 10.80 6.86 -22.96
C LEU A 169 11.32 6.01 -24.14
N GLU A 170 12.31 5.16 -23.92
CA GLU A 170 12.89 4.24 -24.91
C GLU A 170 12.23 2.86 -24.83
N ARG A 171 11.12 2.67 -25.54
CA ARG A 171 10.56 1.33 -25.78
C ARG A 171 11.31 0.66 -26.94
N ARG A 172 12.28 -0.22 -26.64
CA ARG A 172 12.68 -1.30 -27.58
C ARG A 172 13.37 -2.52 -26.99
N GLY A 173 13.09 -2.87 -25.73
CA GLY A 173 13.46 -4.17 -25.16
C GLY A 173 12.37 -5.23 -25.36
N PRO A 174 12.71 -6.52 -25.56
CA PRO A 174 11.73 -7.59 -25.51
C PRO A 174 10.98 -7.56 -24.16
N PRO A 175 9.71 -8.00 -24.12
CA PRO A 175 8.97 -8.08 -22.87
C PRO A 175 9.77 -8.88 -21.83
N PRO A 176 9.70 -8.52 -20.53
CA PRO A 176 10.30 -9.32 -19.48
C PRO A 176 9.88 -10.78 -19.65
N ALA A 177 10.83 -11.71 -19.48
CA ALA A 177 10.51 -13.13 -19.49
C ALA A 177 9.42 -13.39 -18.44
N PRO A 178 8.39 -14.19 -18.75
CA PRO A 178 7.38 -14.53 -17.76
C PRO A 178 8.09 -15.23 -16.59
N THR A 179 8.17 -14.55 -15.44
CA THR A 179 8.35 -15.22 -14.16
C THR A 179 7.29 -16.32 -14.06
N PRO A 180 7.57 -17.47 -13.41
CA PRO A 180 6.55 -18.50 -13.21
C PRO A 180 5.28 -17.83 -12.67
N ALA A 181 4.23 -17.82 -13.49
CA ALA A 181 3.09 -16.96 -13.22
C ALA A 181 2.38 -17.50 -11.99
N VAL A 182 2.51 -16.78 -10.88
CA VAL A 182 1.74 -17.03 -9.67
C VAL A 182 0.25 -16.89 -10.03
N PRO A 183 -0.63 -17.81 -9.61
CA PRO A 183 -2.06 -17.70 -9.90
C PRO A 183 -2.61 -16.36 -9.41
N VAL A 184 -3.36 -15.67 -10.28
CA VAL A 184 -3.95 -14.35 -9.99
C VAL A 184 -5.47 -14.44 -10.04
N ASP A 185 -6.12 -14.08 -8.94
CA ASP A 185 -7.56 -13.89 -8.88
C ASP A 185 -7.90 -12.41 -9.13
N THR A 186 -8.77 -12.16 -10.10
CA THR A 186 -9.24 -10.81 -10.49
C THR A 186 -10.74 -10.63 -10.27
N SER A 187 -11.39 -11.59 -9.61
CA SER A 187 -12.80 -11.48 -9.23
C SER A 187 -13.02 -10.29 -8.29
N ALA A 188 -14.21 -9.70 -8.36
CA ALA A 188 -14.53 -8.55 -7.51
C ALA A 188 -14.61 -9.00 -6.04
N ASP A 189 -13.69 -8.49 -5.21
CA ASP A 189 -13.63 -8.79 -3.78
C ASP A 189 -13.72 -7.49 -2.96
N HIS A 190 -14.75 -7.39 -2.12
CA HIS A 190 -15.04 -6.22 -1.29
C HIS A 190 -13.84 -5.79 -0.41
N VAL A 191 -13.02 -6.73 0.06
CA VAL A 191 -11.88 -6.43 0.94
C VAL A 191 -10.71 -5.81 0.18
N THR A 192 -10.56 -6.18 -1.10
CA THR A 192 -9.60 -5.51 -1.98
C THR A 192 -10.08 -4.11 -2.34
N SER A 193 -11.40 -3.87 -2.38
CA SER A 193 -11.96 -2.55 -2.69
C SER A 193 -11.79 -1.54 -1.54
N TRP A 194 -11.81 -1.98 -0.28
CA TRP A 194 -11.74 -1.08 0.90
C TRP A 194 -10.57 -0.11 0.91
N ASP A 195 -10.86 1.17 1.09
CA ASP A 195 -9.83 2.19 1.18
C ASP A 195 -9.27 2.28 2.59
N SER A 196 -7.94 2.20 2.70
CA SER A 196 -7.25 2.11 3.99
C SER A 196 -7.28 3.40 4.82
N TYR A 197 -8.10 4.37 4.41
CA TYR A 197 -8.17 5.73 4.94
C TYR A 197 -9.57 6.20 5.34
N GLU A 198 -10.62 5.39 5.15
CA GLU A 198 -11.99 5.73 5.59
C GLU A 198 -12.08 6.04 7.10
N HIS A 199 -11.11 5.57 7.90
CA HIS A 199 -11.02 5.86 9.33
C HIS A 199 -10.35 7.20 9.68
N LEU A 200 -9.85 7.98 8.72
CA LEU A 200 -9.32 9.32 8.96
C LEU A 200 -10.42 10.40 8.96
N ASP A 201 -11.61 10.09 8.44
CA ASP A 201 -12.79 10.97 8.46
C ASP A 201 -13.46 11.01 9.85
N LEU A 202 -12.65 11.02 10.91
CA LEU A 202 -13.09 11.47 12.22
C LEU A 202 -13.12 13.00 12.19
N THR A 203 -14.10 13.59 11.51
CA THR A 203 -14.57 14.92 11.91
C THR A 203 -14.85 14.84 13.41
N PRO A 204 -14.13 15.58 14.27
CA PRO A 204 -14.54 15.71 15.66
C PRO A 204 -15.97 16.22 15.59
N GLN A 205 -16.92 15.46 16.13
CA GLN A 205 -18.25 15.99 16.42
C GLN A 205 -18.00 17.16 17.36
N LEU A 206 -17.99 18.37 16.81
CA LEU A 206 -18.07 19.58 17.61
C LEU A 206 -19.38 19.42 18.38
N SER A 207 -19.26 19.10 19.67
CA SER A 207 -20.37 19.17 20.60
C SER A 207 -21.00 20.55 20.43
N PRO A 208 -22.33 20.65 20.20
CA PRO A 208 -22.96 21.95 20.17
C PRO A 208 -22.76 22.58 21.55
N ASP A 209 -21.95 23.65 21.61
CA ASP A 209 -21.92 24.54 22.76
C ASP A 209 -23.35 25.01 22.99
N SER A 210 -23.91 24.60 24.12
CA SER A 210 -25.18 25.09 24.60
C SER A 210 -25.00 26.51 25.11
N ASP A 211 -25.04 27.48 24.21
CA ASP A 211 -25.25 28.89 24.55
C ASP A 211 -26.73 29.08 24.94
N GLU A 212 -27.03 28.92 26.24
CA GLU A 212 -28.27 29.43 26.82
C GLU A 212 -28.21 30.96 26.89
N GLU A 213 -28.64 31.60 25.81
CA GLU A 213 -28.96 33.03 25.74
C GLU A 213 -30.19 33.33 26.63
N ARG A 214 -29.96 33.74 27.88
CA ARG A 214 -31.02 34.19 28.79
C ARG A 214 -31.30 35.67 28.55
N ALA A 215 -32.18 35.98 27.59
CA ALA A 215 -32.78 37.30 27.40
C ALA A 215 -34.23 37.35 27.92
N GLY A 216 -34.57 38.42 28.63
CA GLY A 216 -35.92 38.77 29.12
C GLY A 216 -35.99 38.74 30.65
N GLY A 217 -35.91 39.85 31.39
CA GLY A 217 -36.59 41.12 31.17
C GLY A 217 -37.99 41.06 31.80
N ASN A 218 -38.11 41.50 33.06
CA ASN A 218 -39.40 41.92 33.61
C ASN A 218 -39.20 43.07 34.61
N PHE A 219 -39.92 44.15 34.33
CA PHE A 219 -39.96 45.42 35.04
C PHE A 219 -41.25 45.51 35.87
N THR A 220 -41.25 46.43 36.86
CA THR A 220 -42.33 46.85 37.79
C THR A 220 -42.60 45.94 38.99
N LYS A 221 -42.73 46.44 40.23
CA LYS A 221 -43.03 47.78 40.76
C LYS A 221 -42.35 47.98 42.10
#